data_AF-A0A091MAD7-F1
#
_entry.id   AF-A0A091MAD7-F1
#
_cell.length_a   1.000
_cell.length_b   1.000
_cell.length_c   1.000
_cell.angle_alpha   90.00
_cell.angle_beta   90.00
_cell.angle_gamma   90.00
#
_symmetry.space_group_name_H-M   'P 1'
#
loop_
_entity.id
_entity.type
_entity.pdbx_description
1 polymer ?
#
loop_
_entity_poly.entity_id
_entity_poly.type
_entity_poly.pdbx_seq_one_letter_code
_entity_poly.pdbx_strand_id
1 'polypeptide(L)' 'RLDSEDGDGAWCPEIPVEPDDLKEFLQIDLRALHFITLVGTQGRHAGGHGNEFAPMYKINYSRDGTRWISWR' A
#
# COMPACT_ATOMS: atom_id res chain seq x y z
N ARG A 1 -0.41 -8.31 -4.59
CA ARG A 1 -1.68 -8.11 -5.34
C ARG A 1 -2.81 -8.56 -4.41
N LEU A 2 -4.05 -8.10 -4.58
CA LEU A 2 -5.16 -8.66 -3.80
C LEU A 2 -5.39 -10.11 -4.22
N ASP A 3 -5.70 -10.96 -3.24
CA ASP A 3 -6.01 -12.38 -3.42
C ASP A 3 -4.89 -13.16 -4.14
N SER A 4 -3.65 -12.93 -3.70
CA SER A 4 -2.45 -13.51 -4.31
C SER A 4 -1.47 -13.97 -3.24
N GLU A 5 -1.01 -15.21 -3.38
CA GLU A 5 0.01 -15.83 -2.53
C GLU A 5 1.40 -15.79 -3.18
N ASP A 6 1.62 -14.91 -4.18
CA ASP A 6 2.93 -14.77 -4.82
C ASP A 6 3.98 -14.29 -3.79
N GLY A 7 5.16 -14.90 -3.80
CA GLY A 7 6.19 -14.66 -2.79
C GLY A 7 5.79 -15.24 -1.44
N ASP A 8 5.93 -14.46 -0.37
CA ASP A 8 5.51 -14.83 0.99
C ASP A 8 4.11 -14.28 1.35
N GLY A 9 3.29 -13.97 0.34
CA GLY A 9 1.86 -13.67 0.48
C GLY A 9 1.45 -12.20 0.60
N ALA A 10 2.39 -11.26 0.75
CA ALA A 10 2.11 -9.82 0.70
C ALA A 10 3.38 -8.99 0.47
N TRP A 11 3.20 -7.68 0.28
CA TRP A 11 4.29 -6.71 0.43
C TRP A 11 4.37 -6.27 1.89
N CYS A 12 5.59 -6.28 2.45
CA CYS A 12 5.91 -5.76 3.77
C CYS A 12 7.09 -4.77 3.64
N PRO A 13 7.06 -3.61 4.31
CA PRO A 13 8.25 -2.78 4.42
C PRO A 13 9.34 -3.53 5.20
N GLU A 14 10.60 -3.23 4.90
CA GLU A 14 11.74 -3.90 5.54
C GLU A 14 11.89 -3.49 7.02
N ILE A 15 11.55 -2.25 7.34
CA ILE A 15 11.69 -1.66 8.67
C ILE A 15 10.30 -1.38 9.25
N PRO A 16 10.10 -1.52 10.58
CA PRO A 16 8.87 -1.13 11.24
C PRO A 16 8.46 0.32 10.93
N VAL A 17 7.18 0.52 10.64
CA VAL A 17 6.63 1.86 10.41
C VAL A 17 6.48 2.58 11.75
N GLU A 18 7.16 3.71 11.91
CA GLU A 18 7.01 4.56 13.09
C GLU A 18 5.77 5.46 12.95
N PRO A 19 4.91 5.58 14.00
CA PRO A 19 3.68 6.36 13.92
C PRO A 19 3.89 7.84 13.54
N ASP A 20 5.02 8.41 13.99
CA ASP A 20 5.36 9.82 13.80
C ASP A 20 6.20 10.06 12.54
N ASP A 21 6.63 8.99 11.86
CA ASP A 21 7.54 9.05 10.71
C ASP A 21 7.13 8.04 9.62
N LEU A 22 6.01 8.35 8.95
CA LEU A 22 5.42 7.53 7.89
C LEU A 22 6.20 7.65 6.57
N LYS A 23 7.39 7.04 6.53
CA LYS A 23 8.28 7.02 5.35
C LYS A 23 8.02 5.87 4.39
N GLU A 24 7.50 4.76 4.89
CA GLU A 24 7.29 3.55 4.10
C GLU A 24 6.04 3.66 3.23
N PHE A 25 6.16 3.27 1.96
CA PHE A 25 5.03 3.32 1.02
C PHE A 25 5.11 2.24 -0.06
N LEU A 26 3.93 1.86 -0.55
CA LEU A 26 3.78 1.08 -1.77
C LEU A 26 3.22 2.00 -2.86
N GLN A 27 3.98 2.24 -3.92
CA GLN A 27 3.58 3.08 -5.04
C GLN A 27 3.09 2.24 -6.22
N ILE A 28 1.94 2.62 -6.78
CA ILE A 28 1.37 2.01 -7.99
C ILE A 28 1.35 3.07 -9.10
N ASP A 29 2.10 2.85 -10.17
CA ASP A 29 2.09 3.69 -11.37
C ASP A 29 1.06 3.16 -12.38
N LEU A 30 -0.02 3.92 -12.56
CA LEU A 30 -1.13 3.58 -13.48
C LEU A 30 -0.86 3.97 -14.94
N ARG A 31 0.30 4.59 -15.26
CA ARG A 31 0.76 5.02 -16.60
C ARG A 31 -0.09 6.08 -17.31
N ALA A 32 -1.37 6.20 -16.97
CA ALA A 32 -2.29 7.22 -17.45
C ALA A 32 -3.13 7.79 -16.29
N LEU A 33 -3.81 8.92 -16.52
CA LEU A 33 -4.70 9.50 -15.52
C LEU A 33 -5.95 8.63 -15.35
N HIS A 34 -6.26 8.30 -14.10
CA HIS A 34 -7.43 7.50 -13.73
C HIS A 34 -8.23 8.22 -12.65
N PHE A 35 -9.54 8.00 -12.65
CA PHE A 35 -10.42 8.39 -11.55
C PHE A 35 -10.58 7.21 -10.59
N ILE A 36 -9.91 7.28 -9.44
CA ILE A 36 -9.93 6.21 -8.43
C ILE A 36 -11.05 6.51 -7.42
N THR A 37 -12.01 5.60 -7.31
CA THR A 37 -13.18 5.76 -6.40
C THR A 37 -13.10 4.86 -5.18
N LEU A 38 -12.31 3.79 -5.23
CA LEU A 38 -12.23 2.76 -4.20
C LEU A 38 -10.79 2.24 -4.07
N VAL A 39 -10.45 1.81 -2.87
CA VAL A 39 -9.19 1.12 -2.54
C VAL A 39 -9.54 -0.09 -1.67
N GLY A 40 -8.96 -1.25 -2.01
CA GLY A 40 -9.02 -2.45 -1.19
C GLY A 40 -7.63 -2.79 -0.65
N THR A 41 -7.56 -3.18 0.62
CA THR A 41 -6.31 -3.61 1.26
C THR A 41 -6.46 -5.04 1.76
N GLN A 42 -5.34 -5.76 1.85
CA GLN A 42 -5.26 -7.11 2.40
C GLN A 42 -3.92 -7.26 3.10
N GLY A 43 -3.91 -7.95 4.24
CA GLY A 43 -2.69 -8.34 4.94
C GLY A 43 -2.06 -9.59 4.35
N ARG A 44 -0.97 -10.04 4.97
CA ARG A 44 -0.30 -11.29 4.62
C ARG A 44 -1.13 -12.47 5.11
N HIS A 45 -1.66 -13.28 4.19
CA HIS A 45 -2.34 -14.52 4.54
C HIS A 45 -1.35 -15.69 4.69
N ALA A 46 -0.48 -15.89 3.70
CA ALA A 46 0.59 -16.90 3.70
C ALA A 46 0.10 -18.29 4.11
N GLY A 47 -0.88 -18.80 3.39
CA GLY A 47 -1.51 -20.10 3.66
C GLY A 47 -2.16 -20.22 5.05
N GLY A 48 -2.54 -19.10 5.66
CA GLY A 48 -3.16 -19.05 7.00
C GLY A 48 -2.19 -18.88 8.16
N HIS A 49 -0.89 -18.75 7.89
CA HIS A 49 0.13 -18.52 8.91
C HIS A 49 0.48 -17.04 9.12
N GLY A 50 0.02 -16.15 8.23
CA GLY A 50 0.25 -14.72 8.33
C GLY A 50 -0.71 -14.01 9.28
N ASN A 51 -0.20 -12.97 9.94
CA ASN A 51 -0.95 -12.15 10.89
C ASN A 51 -0.62 -10.65 10.75
N GLU A 52 0.15 -10.28 9.74
CA GLU A 52 0.63 -8.93 9.48
C GLU A 52 -0.33 -8.23 8.54
N PHE A 53 -0.85 -7.09 8.96
CA PHE A 53 -1.70 -6.23 8.16
C PHE A 53 -1.53 -4.77 8.57
N ALA A 54 -1.84 -3.84 7.66
CA ALA A 54 -1.84 -2.41 7.96
C ALA A 54 -3.24 -1.98 8.43
N PRO A 55 -3.47 -1.74 9.74
CA PRO A 55 -4.80 -1.38 10.25
C PRO A 55 -5.23 0.03 9.85
N MET A 56 -4.28 0.89 9.50
CA MET A 56 -4.49 2.27 9.08
C MET A 56 -3.51 2.60 7.96
N TYR A 57 -3.92 3.46 7.05
CA TYR A 57 -3.09 3.93 5.95
C TYR A 57 -3.46 5.35 5.56
N LYS A 58 -2.54 6.03 4.88
CA LYS A 58 -2.78 7.31 4.19
C LYS A 58 -2.58 7.10 2.70
N ILE A 59 -3.31 7.84 1.88
CA ILE A 59 -3.13 7.85 0.42
C ILE A 59 -2.52 9.18 0.03
N ASN A 60 -1.40 9.14 -0.67
CA ASN A 60 -0.88 10.27 -1.43
C ASN A 60 -1.03 9.94 -2.92
N TYR A 61 -1.45 10.92 -3.72
CA TYR A 61 -1.57 10.77 -5.17
C TYR A 61 -0.79 11.86 -5.89
N SER A 62 -0.39 11.56 -7.13
CA SER A 62 0.28 12.49 -8.02
C SER A 62 -0.21 12.30 -9.46
N ARG A 63 -0.20 13.39 -10.23
CA ARG A 63 -0.51 13.40 -11.67
C ARG A 63 0.74 13.58 -12.54
N ASP A 64 1.84 14.00 -11.94
CA ASP A 64 3.10 14.35 -12.61
C ASP A 64 4.31 13.57 -12.08
N GLY A 65 4.11 12.73 -11.06
CA GLY A 65 5.16 11.94 -10.40
C GLY A 65 6.08 12.74 -9.47
N THR A 66 5.92 14.06 -9.37
CA THR A 66 6.82 14.94 -8.61
C THR A 66 6.10 15.65 -7.47
N ARG A 67 4.90 16.17 -7.72
CA ARG A 67 4.03 16.78 -6.71
C ARG A 67 3.06 15.76 -6.17
N TRP A 68 3.15 15.50 -4.87
CA TRP A 68 2.27 14.58 -4.15
C TRP A 68 1.28 15.34 -3.28
N ILE A 69 0.03 14.88 -3.27
CA ILE A 69 -1.07 15.46 -2.51
C ILE A 69 -1.68 14.37 -1.64
N SER A 70 -1.85 14.64 -0.34
CA SER A 70 -2.55 13.73 0.56
C SER A 70 -4.05 13.77 0.29
N TRP A 71 -4.63 12.58 0.10
CA TRP A 71 -6.07 12.38 0.03
C TRP A 71 -6.68 12.56 1.43
N ARG A 72 -7.88 13.15 1.48
CA ARG A 72 -8.62 13.45 2.70
C ARG A 72 -10.07 13.02 2.53
#